data_AF-A0A7G8BHY3-F1
#
_entry.id   AF-A0A7G8BHY3-F1
#
_cell.length_a   1.000
_cell.length_b   1.000
_cell.length_c   1.000
_cell.angle_alpha   90.00
_cell.angle_beta   90.00
_cell.angle_gamma   90.00
#
_symmetry.space_group_name_H-M   'P 1'
#
loop_
_entity.id
_entity.type
_entity.pdbx_description
1 polymer ?
#
loop_
_entity_poly.entity_id
_entity_poly.type
_entity_poly.pdbx_seq_one_letter_code
_entity_poly.pdbx_strand_id
1 'polypeptide(L)'
;MTRSLKIRFVTFMAALALLAGAAPRAFSQEQPAHAPNVDSRYEHMDAPETHAQEEQYRHSKSVQFIAKVMHTDTETAAKIFEDLNSAIIWIGVIWLLVKVLPKAFRARSEKIQKELVDAHSATEEAKRRLSAVEARLARLDSEIEAIRKQAEHDSAEDEKRIKASLEEERKRIVESAEQEIEAFGSAAQRELKRFAAELAVDRALQRIHLGADADRILVQEFTADLAGTQTKGGQN
;
A
#
# COMPACT_ATOMS: atom_id res chain seq x y z
N MET A 1 38.40 -7.32 50.02
CA MET A 1 38.60 -8.70 50.50
C MET A 1 37.23 -9.24 50.90
N THR A 2 36.47 -9.91 50.02
CA THR A 2 36.60 -11.30 49.48
C THR A 2 35.97 -12.38 50.37
N ARG A 3 35.04 -13.13 49.75
CA ARG A 3 34.47 -14.48 50.08
C ARG A 3 33.37 -14.49 51.16
N SER A 4 32.15 -15.00 50.94
CA SER A 4 31.56 -15.92 49.94
C SER A 4 30.02 -15.80 50.08
N LEU A 5 29.12 -15.70 49.09
CA LEU A 5 29.00 -16.07 47.68
C LEU A 5 28.95 -17.57 47.36
N LYS A 6 28.24 -18.39 48.15
CA LYS A 6 27.84 -19.76 47.71
C LYS A 6 26.45 -20.26 48.13
N ILE A 7 25.67 -19.56 48.96
CA ILE A 7 24.45 -20.17 49.56
C ILE A 7 23.12 -19.69 48.93
N ARG A 8 23.15 -18.73 47.99
CA ARG A 8 21.95 -18.22 47.29
C ARG A 8 21.75 -18.74 45.86
N PHE A 9 22.61 -19.64 45.38
CA PHE A 9 22.63 -20.05 43.96
C PHE A 9 22.05 -21.44 43.67
N VAL A 10 21.80 -22.27 44.69
CA VAL A 10 21.29 -23.64 44.48
C VAL A 10 19.76 -23.69 44.42
N THR A 11 19.06 -22.70 44.95
CA THR A 11 17.58 -22.62 44.89
C THR A 11 17.03 -21.94 43.63
N PHE A 12 17.89 -21.39 42.76
CA PHE A 12 17.46 -20.73 41.51
C PHE A 12 17.67 -21.59 40.25
N MET A 13 18.30 -22.77 40.36
CA MET A 13 18.61 -23.65 39.22
C MET A 13 17.75 -24.93 39.17
N ALA A 14 16.63 -24.99 39.90
CA ALA A 14 15.64 -26.06 39.78
C ALA A 14 14.30 -25.59 39.17
N ALA A 15 14.16 -24.29 38.87
CA ALA A 15 12.93 -23.71 38.31
C ALA A 15 13.05 -23.32 36.82
N LEU A 16 14.22 -23.50 36.18
CA LEU A 16 14.45 -23.13 34.77
C LEU A 16 14.53 -24.33 33.81
N ALA A 17 14.32 -25.56 34.30
CA ALA A 17 14.38 -26.78 33.48
C ALA A 17 13.01 -27.28 32.99
N LEU A 18 11.91 -26.59 33.32
CA LEU A 18 10.54 -27.02 32.99
C LEU A 18 9.80 -26.07 32.02
N LEU A 19 10.51 -25.16 31.35
CA LEU A 19 9.92 -24.22 30.38
C LEU A 19 10.50 -24.29 28.95
N ALA A 20 11.19 -25.38 28.59
CA ALA A 20 11.75 -25.58 27.25
C ALA A 20 11.16 -26.83 26.60
N GLY A 21 9.86 -26.78 26.28
CA GLY A 21 9.16 -27.90 25.63
C GLY A 21 8.01 -27.41 24.77
N ALA A 22 8.31 -26.71 23.68
CA ALA A 22 7.53 -26.67 22.43
C ALA A 22 8.09 -25.60 21.47
N ALA A 23 8.95 -26.01 20.55
CA ALA A 23 9.13 -25.37 19.24
C ALA A 23 9.78 -26.38 18.27
N PRO A 24 9.45 -26.33 16.96
CA PRO A 24 9.50 -27.47 16.06
C PRO A 24 10.92 -27.75 15.56
N ARG A 25 11.27 -29.03 15.42
CA ARG A 25 12.48 -29.45 14.69
C ARG A 25 12.18 -29.49 13.19
N ALA A 26 12.80 -28.57 12.46
CA ALA A 26 13.07 -28.74 11.04
C ALA A 26 14.38 -28.02 10.72
N PHE A 27 15.46 -28.78 10.59
CA PHE A 27 16.51 -28.64 9.58
C PHE A 27 17.59 -29.69 9.85
N SER A 28 17.81 -30.54 8.84
CA SER A 28 18.90 -31.50 8.74
C SER A 28 20.26 -30.80 8.64
N GLN A 29 21.36 -31.46 9.04
CA GLN A 29 22.47 -31.86 8.14
C GLN A 29 23.63 -32.49 8.93
N GLU A 30 24.06 -33.67 8.46
CA GLU A 30 25.26 -34.44 8.83
C GLU A 30 26.57 -33.70 8.55
N GLN A 31 27.60 -33.87 9.41
CA GLN A 31 28.99 -34.18 9.03
C GLN A 31 29.90 -34.49 10.25
N PRO A 32 31.10 -35.10 10.07
CA PRO A 32 31.45 -36.39 10.66
C PRO A 32 32.53 -36.30 11.75
N ALA A 33 32.79 -37.45 12.37
CA ALA A 33 33.78 -37.66 13.42
C ALA A 33 35.20 -37.19 13.05
N HIS A 34 35.78 -36.35 13.92
CA HIS A 34 37.22 -36.30 14.14
C HIS A 34 37.47 -36.08 15.63
N ALA A 35 38.05 -37.09 16.28
CA ALA A 35 38.49 -37.02 17.66
C ALA A 35 39.96 -36.58 17.69
N PRO A 36 40.31 -35.62 18.56
CA PRO A 36 41.59 -35.64 19.24
C PRO A 36 41.37 -36.10 20.69
N ASN A 37 42.21 -37.06 21.10
CA ASN A 37 42.38 -37.55 22.45
C ASN A 37 42.36 -36.41 23.48
N VAL A 38 41.44 -36.50 24.44
CA VAL A 38 41.61 -35.91 25.76
C VAL A 38 41.64 -37.07 26.74
N ASP A 39 42.86 -37.35 27.18
CA ASP A 39 43.26 -38.26 28.24
C ASP A 39 42.30 -38.11 29.44
N SER A 40 41.32 -39.02 29.54
CA SER A 40 40.36 -39.05 30.65
C SER A 40 40.93 -39.94 31.74
N ARG A 41 42.02 -39.47 32.37
CA ARG A 41 42.36 -39.88 33.73
C ARG A 41 41.33 -39.26 34.68
N TYR A 42 40.16 -39.88 34.75
CA TYR A 42 39.33 -39.78 35.94
C TYR A 42 39.75 -40.94 36.84
N GLU A 43 40.68 -40.64 37.74
CA GLU A 43 40.86 -41.41 38.96
C GLU A 43 39.48 -41.66 39.58
N HIS A 44 39.25 -42.90 39.99
CA HIS A 44 38.24 -43.20 40.99
C HIS A 44 38.48 -42.25 42.18
N MET A 45 37.63 -41.23 42.33
CA MET A 45 37.45 -40.61 43.62
C MET A 45 36.69 -41.64 44.45
N ASP A 46 37.46 -42.48 45.14
CA ASP A 46 37.06 -42.99 46.44
C ASP A 46 36.42 -41.84 47.20
N ALA A 47 35.23 -42.08 47.75
CA ALA A 47 34.52 -41.12 48.57
C ALA A 47 34.92 -41.33 50.02
N PRO A 48 35.88 -40.57 50.59
CA PRO A 48 35.95 -40.42 52.02
C PRO A 48 35.21 -39.14 52.43
N GLU A 49 34.49 -39.26 53.54
CA GLU A 49 34.09 -38.16 54.45
C GLU A 49 32.68 -37.56 54.38
N THR A 50 31.74 -38.10 53.59
CA THR A 50 30.31 -37.72 53.75
C THR A 50 29.67 -38.30 55.01
N HIS A 51 30.05 -39.52 55.41
CA HIS A 51 29.51 -40.18 56.61
C HIS A 51 30.07 -39.61 57.93
N ALA A 52 31.31 -39.08 57.93
CA ALA A 52 31.93 -38.51 59.12
C ALA A 52 31.24 -37.21 59.58
N GLN A 53 30.72 -36.40 58.64
CA GLN A 53 29.99 -35.17 58.96
C GLN A 53 28.57 -35.46 59.45
N GLU A 54 27.88 -36.46 58.88
CA GLU A 54 26.58 -36.92 59.38
C GLU A 54 26.65 -37.48 60.80
N GLU A 55 27.66 -38.29 61.11
CA GLU A 55 27.92 -38.77 62.48
C GLU A 55 28.22 -37.63 63.46
N GLN A 56 28.90 -36.57 63.00
CA GLN A 56 29.19 -35.40 63.82
C GLN A 56 27.92 -34.57 64.16
N TYR A 57 26.93 -34.50 63.26
CA TYR A 57 25.62 -33.91 63.57
C TYR A 57 24.82 -34.76 64.56
N ARG A 58 24.98 -36.09 64.54
CA ARG A 58 24.33 -37.03 65.49
C ARG A 58 24.85 -36.91 66.93
N HIS A 59 26.06 -36.36 67.14
CA HIS A 59 26.67 -36.17 68.46
C HIS A 59 26.69 -34.72 68.97
N SER A 60 25.96 -33.80 68.35
CA SER A 60 25.84 -32.41 68.84
C SER A 60 25.25 -32.34 70.26
N LYS A 61 25.71 -31.37 71.07
CA LYS A 61 25.21 -31.10 72.44
C LYS A 61 23.70 -30.90 72.50
N SER A 62 23.06 -30.46 71.42
CA SER A 62 21.60 -30.30 71.31
C SER A 62 20.86 -31.64 71.16
N VAL A 63 21.46 -32.63 70.49
CA VAL A 63 20.90 -33.97 70.27
C VAL A 63 21.09 -34.84 71.52
N GLN A 64 22.26 -34.74 72.18
CA GLN A 64 22.55 -35.47 73.42
C GLN A 64 21.71 -35.01 74.63
N PHE A 65 21.37 -33.71 74.72
CA PHE A 65 20.56 -33.19 75.82
C PHE A 65 19.13 -33.73 75.81
N ILE A 66 18.58 -33.96 74.60
CA ILE A 66 17.23 -34.51 74.42
C ILE A 66 17.23 -36.04 74.59
N ALA A 67 18.26 -36.74 74.12
CA ALA A 67 18.41 -38.18 74.33
C ALA A 67 18.44 -38.57 75.82
N LYS A 68 19.07 -37.73 76.66
CA LYS A 68 19.15 -37.96 78.12
C LYS A 68 17.81 -37.77 78.84
N VAL A 69 16.94 -36.91 78.32
CA VAL A 69 15.60 -36.68 78.89
C VAL A 69 14.61 -37.78 78.47
N MET A 70 14.83 -38.43 77.32
CA MET A 70 13.87 -39.37 76.72
C MET A 70 14.23 -40.86 76.82
N HIS A 71 15.36 -41.26 77.45
CA HIS A 71 15.73 -42.67 77.71
C HIS A 71 15.62 -43.62 76.48
N THR A 72 16.09 -43.19 75.30
CA THR A 72 16.17 -44.04 74.09
C THR A 72 17.40 -43.71 73.24
N ASP A 73 17.90 -44.73 72.52
CA ASP A 73 19.13 -44.72 71.71
C ASP A 73 19.22 -43.58 70.68
N THR A 74 20.41 -42.98 70.57
CA THR A 74 20.70 -41.78 69.77
C THR A 74 20.46 -41.96 68.27
N GLU A 75 20.49 -43.19 67.76
CA GLU A 75 20.23 -43.50 66.35
C GLU A 75 18.74 -43.40 65.98
N THR A 76 17.84 -43.78 66.88
CA THR A 76 16.39 -43.72 66.63
C THR A 76 15.89 -42.27 66.71
N ALA A 77 16.42 -41.48 67.66
CA ALA A 77 16.10 -40.07 67.76
C ALA A 77 16.52 -39.28 66.50
N ALA A 78 17.70 -39.57 65.94
CA ALA A 78 18.19 -38.90 64.72
C ALA A 78 17.29 -39.17 63.50
N LYS A 79 16.86 -40.42 63.29
CA LYS A 79 15.95 -40.78 62.18
C LYS A 79 14.57 -40.12 62.34
N ILE A 80 14.04 -40.03 63.55
CA ILE A 80 12.79 -39.32 63.84
C ILE A 80 12.91 -37.82 63.50
N PHE A 81 14.04 -37.18 63.83
CA PHE A 81 14.26 -35.78 63.47
C PHE A 81 14.41 -35.57 61.96
N GLU A 82 15.06 -36.49 61.25
CA GLU A 82 15.21 -36.43 59.80
C GLU A 82 13.86 -36.61 59.09
N ASP A 83 13.07 -37.61 59.49
CA ASP A 83 11.72 -37.85 58.97
C ASP A 83 10.79 -36.67 59.27
N LEU A 84 10.87 -36.09 60.47
CA LEU A 84 10.08 -34.91 60.84
C LEU A 84 10.48 -33.69 60.01
N ASN A 85 11.78 -33.46 59.78
CA ASN A 85 12.26 -32.37 58.93
C ASN A 85 11.80 -32.53 57.47
N SER A 86 11.93 -33.75 56.92
CA SER A 86 11.45 -34.08 55.58
C SER A 86 9.94 -33.88 55.48
N ALA A 87 9.16 -34.34 56.47
CA ALA A 87 7.71 -34.15 56.52
C ALA A 87 7.33 -32.66 56.55
N ILE A 88 8.04 -31.83 57.32
CA ILE A 88 7.81 -30.37 57.37
C ILE A 88 8.06 -29.73 55.99
N ILE A 89 9.14 -30.12 55.30
CA ILE A 89 9.44 -29.64 53.95
C ILE A 89 8.34 -30.08 52.97
N TRP A 90 7.94 -31.35 53.00
CA TRP A 90 6.86 -31.87 52.15
C TRP A 90 5.53 -31.16 52.39
N ILE A 91 5.15 -30.93 53.65
CA ILE A 91 3.95 -30.17 54.01
C ILE A 91 4.05 -28.74 53.46
N GLY A 92 5.21 -28.09 53.59
CA GLY A 92 5.44 -26.76 53.03
C GLY A 92 5.33 -26.72 51.50
N VAL A 93 5.90 -27.70 50.81
CA VAL A 93 5.84 -27.83 49.35
C VAL A 93 4.40 -28.10 48.88
N ILE A 94 3.70 -29.05 49.51
CA ILE A 94 2.31 -29.37 49.18
C ILE A 94 1.42 -28.14 49.41
N TRP A 95 1.60 -27.44 50.53
CA TRP A 95 0.86 -26.21 50.82
C TRP A 95 1.09 -25.13 49.76
N LEU A 96 2.35 -24.93 49.33
CA LEU A 96 2.69 -23.99 48.26
C LEU A 96 2.05 -24.41 46.92
N LEU A 97 2.13 -25.69 46.56
CA LEU A 97 1.56 -26.22 45.32
C LEU A 97 0.04 -26.03 45.28
N VAL A 98 -0.65 -26.41 46.36
CA VAL A 98 -2.12 -26.25 46.47
C VAL A 98 -2.51 -24.77 46.40
N LYS A 99 -1.66 -23.84 46.85
CA LYS A 99 -1.91 -22.40 46.77
C LYS A 99 -1.70 -21.82 45.36
N VAL A 100 -0.68 -22.29 44.62
CA VAL A 100 -0.20 -21.67 43.37
C VAL A 100 -0.77 -22.33 42.11
N LEU A 101 -0.80 -23.68 42.05
CA LEU A 101 -1.27 -24.43 40.88
C LEU A 101 -2.69 -24.05 40.43
N PRO A 102 -3.72 -24.00 41.30
CA PRO A 102 -5.07 -23.69 40.84
C PRO A 102 -5.19 -22.28 40.24
N LYS A 103 -4.39 -21.32 40.73
CA LYS A 103 -4.34 -19.97 40.14
C LYS A 103 -3.71 -19.98 38.74
N ALA A 104 -2.60 -20.70 38.57
CA ALA A 104 -1.92 -20.81 37.28
C ALA A 104 -2.75 -21.55 36.23
N PHE A 105 -3.42 -22.64 36.61
CA PHE A 105 -4.32 -23.37 35.70
C PHE A 105 -5.54 -22.53 35.32
N ARG A 106 -6.18 -21.85 36.28
CA ARG A 106 -7.31 -20.95 35.98
C ARG A 106 -6.92 -19.84 35.01
N ALA A 107 -5.80 -19.16 35.25
CA ALA A 107 -5.32 -18.11 34.35
C ALA A 107 -5.01 -18.64 32.93
N ARG A 108 -4.46 -19.85 32.81
CA ARG A 108 -4.23 -20.50 31.51
C ARG A 108 -5.54 -20.89 30.83
N SER A 109 -6.51 -21.46 31.57
CA SER A 109 -7.81 -21.82 31.02
C SER A 109 -8.60 -20.60 30.54
N GLU A 110 -8.61 -19.52 31.31
CA GLU A 110 -9.23 -18.25 30.91
C GLU A 110 -8.56 -17.67 29.66
N LYS A 111 -7.22 -17.72 29.59
CA LYS A 111 -6.48 -17.29 28.40
C LYS A 111 -6.84 -18.12 27.16
N ILE A 112 -6.84 -19.45 27.27
CA ILE A 112 -7.20 -20.35 26.16
C ILE A 112 -8.64 -20.12 25.71
N GLN A 113 -9.57 -19.98 26.66
CA GLN A 113 -10.97 -19.70 26.34
C GLN A 113 -11.11 -18.37 25.61
N LYS A 114 -10.41 -17.33 26.06
CA LYS A 114 -10.37 -16.04 25.39
C LYS A 114 -9.80 -16.15 23.98
N GLU A 115 -8.63 -16.77 23.83
CA GLU A 115 -7.98 -16.96 22.52
C GLU A 115 -8.87 -17.75 21.55
N LEU A 116 -9.62 -18.75 22.04
CA LEU A 116 -10.54 -19.53 21.21
C LEU A 116 -11.75 -18.70 20.77
N VAL A 117 -12.32 -17.86 21.65
CA VAL A 117 -13.39 -16.92 21.29
C VAL A 117 -12.89 -15.86 20.31
N ASP A 118 -11.69 -15.33 20.53
CA ASP A 118 -11.06 -14.34 19.65
C ASP A 118 -10.77 -14.97 18.26
N ALA A 119 -10.26 -16.20 18.21
CA ALA A 119 -10.03 -16.92 16.96
C ALA A 119 -11.33 -17.22 16.20
N HIS A 120 -12.38 -17.63 16.91
CA HIS A 120 -13.70 -17.84 16.29
C HIS A 120 -14.28 -16.54 15.74
N SER A 121 -14.22 -15.45 16.51
CA SER A 121 -14.74 -14.15 16.05
C SER A 121 -13.95 -13.62 14.84
N ALA A 122 -12.62 -13.74 14.84
CA ALA A 122 -11.78 -13.38 13.71
C ALA A 122 -12.09 -14.23 12.46
N THR A 123 -12.36 -15.52 12.64
CA THR A 123 -12.75 -16.43 11.54
C THR A 123 -14.11 -16.05 10.95
N GLU A 124 -15.10 -15.76 11.80
CA GLU A 124 -16.43 -15.34 11.34
C GLU A 124 -16.37 -13.98 10.65
N GLU A 125 -15.55 -13.05 11.13
CA GLU A 125 -15.33 -11.77 10.45
C GLU A 125 -14.65 -11.98 9.08
N ALA A 126 -13.63 -12.83 9.00
CA ALA A 126 -12.96 -13.15 7.74
C ALA A 126 -13.94 -13.78 6.74
N LYS A 127 -14.79 -14.71 7.16
CA LYS A 127 -15.85 -15.29 6.31
C LYS A 127 -16.85 -14.25 5.83
N ARG A 128 -17.29 -13.34 6.71
CA ARG A 128 -18.18 -12.23 6.30
C ARG A 128 -17.54 -11.35 5.24
N ARG A 129 -16.27 -10.96 5.44
CA ARG A 129 -15.51 -10.17 4.46
C ARG A 129 -15.36 -10.92 3.13
N LEU A 130 -15.06 -12.22 3.17
CA LEU A 130 -14.98 -13.06 1.98
C LEU A 130 -16.31 -13.08 1.22
N SER A 131 -17.42 -13.38 1.90
CA SER A 131 -18.76 -13.40 1.27
C SER A 131 -19.15 -12.05 0.67
N ALA A 132 -18.75 -10.93 1.30
CA ALA A 132 -19.00 -9.60 0.78
C ALA A 132 -18.19 -9.32 -0.48
N VAL A 133 -16.95 -9.81 -0.55
CA VAL A 133 -16.10 -9.71 -1.75
C VAL A 133 -16.65 -10.60 -2.86
N GLU A 134 -17.01 -11.84 -2.58
CA GLU A 134 -17.63 -12.75 -3.55
C GLU A 134 -18.93 -12.18 -4.12
N ALA A 135 -19.78 -11.60 -3.28
CA ALA A 135 -21.00 -10.94 -3.72
C ALA A 135 -20.73 -9.72 -4.61
N ARG A 136 -19.64 -8.97 -4.36
CA ARG A 136 -19.20 -7.87 -5.23
C ARG A 136 -18.65 -8.39 -6.55
N LEU A 137 -17.82 -9.42 -6.53
CA LEU A 137 -17.27 -10.06 -7.74
C LEU A 137 -18.39 -10.60 -8.64
N ALA A 138 -19.39 -11.28 -8.07
CA ALA A 138 -20.53 -11.78 -8.82
C ALA A 138 -21.37 -10.66 -9.47
N ARG A 139 -21.42 -9.46 -8.87
CA ARG A 139 -22.08 -8.29 -9.46
C ARG A 139 -21.24 -7.63 -10.54
N LEU A 140 -19.92 -7.62 -10.40
CA LEU A 140 -19.02 -6.98 -11.36
C LEU A 140 -19.18 -7.56 -12.77
N ASP A 141 -19.40 -8.86 -12.92
CA ASP A 141 -19.64 -9.45 -14.26
C ASP A 141 -20.88 -8.82 -14.93
N SER A 142 -21.98 -8.66 -14.18
CA SER A 142 -23.20 -8.02 -14.69
C SER A 142 -23.02 -6.52 -14.95
N GLU A 143 -22.22 -5.83 -14.12
CA GLU A 143 -21.89 -4.42 -14.32
C GLU A 143 -21.01 -4.21 -15.56
N ILE A 144 -20.04 -5.10 -15.80
CA ILE A 144 -19.18 -5.08 -16.99
C ILE A 144 -20.03 -5.30 -18.24
N GLU A 145 -20.95 -6.27 -18.24
CA GLU A 145 -21.86 -6.47 -19.35
C GLU A 145 -22.77 -5.26 -19.59
N ALA A 146 -23.28 -4.64 -18.53
CA ALA A 146 -24.10 -3.43 -18.63
C ALA A 146 -23.30 -2.26 -19.22
N ILE A 147 -22.08 -2.03 -18.73
CA ILE A 147 -21.18 -0.98 -19.24
C ILE A 147 -20.84 -1.24 -20.70
N ARG A 148 -20.56 -2.49 -21.07
CA ARG A 148 -20.28 -2.85 -22.46
C ARG A 148 -21.46 -2.56 -23.37
N LYS A 149 -22.67 -3.00 -22.99
CA LYS A 149 -23.89 -2.72 -23.76
C LYS A 149 -24.16 -1.22 -23.87
N GLN A 150 -23.95 -0.47 -22.79
CA GLN A 150 -24.10 0.98 -22.80
C GLN A 150 -23.08 1.64 -23.73
N ALA A 151 -21.82 1.24 -23.67
CA ALA A 151 -20.76 1.77 -24.55
C ALA A 151 -21.01 1.44 -26.03
N GLU A 152 -21.51 0.24 -26.33
CA GLU A 152 -21.89 -0.14 -27.70
C GLU A 152 -23.07 0.70 -28.22
N HIS A 153 -24.07 0.95 -27.36
CA HIS A 153 -25.20 1.83 -27.68
C HIS A 153 -24.75 3.29 -27.91
N ASP A 154 -23.98 3.84 -26.97
CA ASP A 154 -23.52 5.22 -27.00
C ASP A 154 -22.58 5.46 -28.19
N SER A 155 -21.70 4.50 -28.50
CA SER A 155 -20.85 4.56 -29.68
C SER A 155 -21.66 4.60 -30.98
N ALA A 156 -22.76 3.85 -31.07
CA ALA A 156 -23.62 3.84 -32.25
C ALA A 156 -24.44 5.13 -32.38
N GLU A 157 -24.87 5.71 -31.26
CA GLU A 157 -25.56 7.02 -31.25
C GLU A 157 -24.59 8.15 -31.62
N ASP A 158 -23.39 8.14 -31.04
CA ASP A 158 -22.33 9.10 -31.33
C ASP A 158 -21.89 9.03 -32.78
N GLU A 159 -21.73 7.84 -33.35
CA GLU A 159 -21.41 7.69 -34.77
C GLU A 159 -22.48 8.34 -35.65
N LYS A 160 -23.78 8.16 -35.34
CA LYS A 160 -24.87 8.80 -36.08
C LYS A 160 -24.83 10.32 -35.93
N ARG A 161 -24.65 10.82 -34.71
CA ARG A 161 -24.59 12.26 -34.42
C ARG A 161 -23.42 12.93 -35.12
N ILE A 162 -22.23 12.32 -35.05
CA ILE A 162 -21.02 12.81 -35.69
C ILE A 162 -21.18 12.79 -37.21
N LYS A 163 -21.73 11.72 -37.80
CA LYS A 163 -22.00 11.67 -39.24
C LYS A 163 -22.95 12.78 -39.67
N ALA A 164 -24.05 13.00 -38.93
CA ALA A 164 -24.99 14.06 -39.23
C ALA A 164 -24.32 15.45 -39.15
N SER A 165 -23.55 15.74 -38.10
CA SER A 165 -22.85 17.02 -37.97
C SER A 165 -21.77 17.21 -39.05
N LEU A 166 -21.07 16.13 -39.44
CA LEU A 166 -20.09 16.17 -40.51
C LEU A 166 -20.73 16.39 -41.88
N GLU A 167 -21.92 15.85 -42.13
CA GLU A 167 -22.65 16.10 -43.37
C GLU A 167 -23.14 17.54 -43.47
N GLU A 168 -23.64 18.11 -42.36
CA GLU A 168 -24.01 19.52 -42.29
C GLU A 168 -22.80 20.44 -42.50
N GLU A 169 -21.70 20.18 -41.80
CA GLU A 169 -20.49 20.97 -41.92
C GLU A 169 -19.87 20.84 -43.33
N ARG A 170 -19.92 19.64 -43.94
CA ARG A 170 -19.51 19.46 -45.33
C ARG A 170 -20.31 20.36 -46.26
N LYS A 171 -21.64 20.39 -46.13
CA LYS A 171 -22.50 21.24 -46.96
C LYS A 171 -22.15 22.70 -46.78
N ARG A 172 -22.00 23.14 -45.52
CA ARG A 172 -21.61 24.51 -45.20
C ARG A 172 -20.26 24.92 -45.80
N ILE A 173 -19.26 24.04 -45.74
CA ILE A 173 -17.95 24.29 -46.34
C ILE A 173 -18.06 24.43 -47.86
N VAL A 174 -18.83 23.56 -48.51
CA VAL A 174 -19.05 23.62 -49.96
C VAL A 174 -19.74 24.93 -50.35
N GLU A 175 -20.83 25.30 -49.66
CA GLU A 175 -21.54 26.55 -49.90
C GLU A 175 -20.65 27.79 -49.70
N SER A 176 -19.85 27.80 -48.62
CA SER A 176 -18.89 28.88 -48.36
C SER A 176 -17.82 28.96 -49.45
N ALA A 177 -17.29 27.81 -49.89
CA ALA A 177 -16.28 27.77 -50.96
C ALA A 177 -16.86 28.23 -52.30
N GLU A 178 -18.10 27.87 -52.63
CA GLU A 178 -18.79 28.34 -53.83
C GLU A 178 -18.97 29.86 -53.81
N GLN A 179 -19.43 30.42 -52.68
CA GLN A 179 -19.56 31.86 -52.50
C GLN A 179 -18.22 32.59 -52.61
N GLU A 180 -17.16 32.04 -52.03
CA GLU A 180 -15.81 32.61 -52.14
C GLU A 180 -15.32 32.57 -53.59
N ILE A 181 -15.49 31.45 -54.30
CA ILE A 181 -15.10 31.32 -55.71
C ILE A 181 -15.85 32.34 -56.57
N GLU A 182 -17.15 32.52 -56.37
CA GLU A 182 -17.94 33.52 -57.10
C GLU A 182 -17.45 34.95 -56.80
N ALA A 183 -17.19 35.26 -55.52
CA ALA A 183 -16.65 36.55 -55.12
C ALA A 183 -15.29 36.83 -55.76
N PHE A 184 -14.36 35.86 -55.73
CA PHE A 184 -13.05 35.95 -56.38
C PHE A 184 -13.18 36.05 -57.90
N GLY A 185 -14.06 35.29 -58.53
CA GLY A 185 -14.32 35.35 -59.97
C GLY A 185 -14.82 36.72 -60.40
N SER A 186 -15.79 37.29 -59.66
CA SER A 186 -16.30 38.63 -59.94
C SER A 186 -15.22 39.70 -59.74
N ALA A 187 -14.35 39.55 -58.73
CA ALA A 187 -13.24 40.46 -58.47
C ALA A 187 -12.20 40.42 -59.59
N ALA A 188 -11.78 39.23 -60.01
CA ALA A 188 -10.86 39.04 -61.12
C ALA A 188 -11.42 39.61 -62.42
N GLN A 189 -12.71 39.43 -62.70
CA GLN A 189 -13.35 40.01 -63.87
C GLN A 189 -13.34 41.55 -63.83
N ARG A 190 -13.61 42.16 -62.67
CA ARG A 190 -13.53 43.62 -62.50
C ARG A 190 -12.11 44.13 -62.70
N GLU A 191 -11.12 43.41 -62.17
CA GLU A 191 -9.70 43.75 -62.33
C GLU A 191 -9.26 43.71 -63.80
N LEU A 192 -9.63 42.65 -64.53
CA LEU A 192 -9.36 42.54 -65.97
C LEU A 192 -10.02 43.66 -66.78
N LYS A 193 -11.26 44.04 -66.43
CA LYS A 193 -11.94 45.18 -67.07
C LYS A 193 -11.21 46.50 -66.81
N ARG A 194 -10.75 46.73 -65.57
CA ARG A 194 -9.97 47.92 -65.22
C ARG A 194 -8.66 47.97 -66.01
N PHE A 195 -7.91 46.87 -66.03
CA PHE A 195 -6.65 46.77 -66.77
C PHE A 195 -6.84 47.01 -68.28
N ALA A 196 -7.89 46.44 -68.87
CA ALA A 196 -8.20 46.67 -70.29
C ALA A 196 -8.57 48.13 -70.58
N ALA A 197 -9.31 48.79 -69.68
CA ALA A 197 -9.65 50.21 -69.81
C ALA A 197 -8.40 51.10 -69.70
N GLU A 198 -7.52 50.84 -68.72
CA GLU A 198 -6.23 51.52 -68.57
C GLU A 198 -5.39 51.39 -69.85
N LEU A 199 -5.25 50.17 -70.39
CA LEU A 199 -4.51 49.93 -71.62
C LEU A 199 -5.13 50.65 -72.83
N ALA A 200 -6.47 50.69 -72.92
CA ALA A 200 -7.16 51.40 -74.00
C ALA A 200 -6.91 52.92 -73.92
N VAL A 201 -6.95 53.50 -72.72
CA VAL A 201 -6.63 54.92 -72.49
C VAL A 201 -5.17 55.21 -72.83
N ASP A 202 -4.23 54.37 -72.41
CA ASP A 202 -2.81 54.52 -72.74
C ASP A 202 -2.57 54.51 -74.26
N ARG A 203 -3.24 53.61 -74.99
CA ARG A 203 -3.16 53.56 -76.46
C ARG A 203 -3.85 54.75 -77.13
N ALA A 204 -4.94 55.26 -76.57
CA ALA A 204 -5.58 56.48 -77.06
C ALA A 204 -4.67 57.69 -76.88
N LEU A 205 -4.06 57.86 -75.70
CA LEU A 205 -3.08 58.92 -75.41
C LEU A 205 -1.91 58.92 -76.39
N GLN A 206 -1.37 57.74 -76.72
CA GLN A 206 -0.30 57.61 -77.72
C GLN A 206 -0.73 58.02 -79.14
N ARG A 207 -2.02 57.89 -79.49
CA ARG A 207 -2.56 58.24 -80.81
C ARG A 207 -3.04 59.68 -80.91
N ILE A 208 -3.33 60.34 -79.80
CA ILE A 208 -3.70 61.76 -79.78
C ILE A 208 -2.48 62.58 -80.22
N HIS A 209 -2.55 63.16 -81.43
CA HIS A 209 -1.58 64.15 -81.91
C HIS A 209 -2.24 65.51 -81.82
N LEU A 210 -1.82 66.32 -80.85
CA LEU A 210 -2.32 67.68 -80.64
C LEU A 210 -1.68 68.60 -81.69
N GLY A 211 -2.43 68.91 -82.74
CA GLY A 211 -2.11 69.93 -83.73
C GLY A 211 -2.92 71.20 -83.49
N ALA A 212 -2.42 72.34 -83.97
CA ALA A 212 -3.03 73.66 -83.73
C ALA A 212 -4.50 73.79 -84.20
N ASP A 213 -4.93 72.98 -85.17
CA ASP A 213 -6.32 72.95 -85.64
C ASP A 213 -7.26 72.18 -84.69
N ALA A 214 -6.77 71.13 -84.02
CA ALA A 214 -7.56 70.36 -83.05
C ALA A 214 -7.84 71.19 -81.78
N ASP A 215 -6.85 71.96 -81.30
CA ASP A 215 -6.99 72.84 -80.13
C ASP A 215 -8.05 73.92 -80.35
N ARG A 216 -8.12 74.49 -81.56
CA ARG A 216 -9.14 75.50 -81.90
C ARG A 216 -10.56 74.95 -81.85
N ILE A 217 -10.75 73.71 -82.34
CA ILE A 217 -12.04 73.02 -82.30
C ILE A 217 -12.43 72.74 -80.85
N LEU A 218 -11.51 72.24 -80.03
CA LEU A 218 -11.73 71.99 -78.59
C LEU A 218 -12.15 73.25 -77.83
N VAL A 219 -11.47 74.38 -78.07
CA VAL A 219 -11.81 75.65 -77.40
C VAL A 219 -13.20 76.13 -77.81
N GLN A 220 -13.58 76.01 -79.09
CA GLN A 220 -14.92 76.39 -79.54
C GLN A 220 -16.03 75.49 -78.99
N GLU A 221 -15.79 74.18 -78.90
CA GLU A 221 -16.75 73.23 -78.35
C GLU A 221 -16.91 73.43 -76.82
N PHE A 222 -15.81 73.66 -76.10
CA PHE A 222 -15.86 73.94 -74.67
C PHE A 222 -16.57 75.26 -74.34
N THR A 223 -16.33 76.33 -75.13
CA THR A 223 -17.05 77.58 -74.93
C THR A 223 -18.54 77.45 -75.27
N ALA A 224 -18.90 76.62 -76.26
CA ALA A 224 -20.29 76.31 -76.57
C ALA A 224 -20.98 75.49 -75.45
N ASP A 225 -20.29 74.53 -74.84
CA ASP A 225 -20.82 73.74 -73.71
C ASP A 225 -20.98 74.60 -72.44
N LEU A 226 -20.04 75.50 -72.15
CA LEU A 226 -20.17 76.47 -71.07
C LEU A 226 -21.35 77.43 -71.28
N ALA A 227 -21.58 77.91 -72.50
CA ALA A 227 -22.74 78.73 -72.81
C ALA A 227 -24.07 77.95 -72.67
N GLY A 228 -24.08 76.66 -73.03
CA GLY A 228 -25.22 75.76 -72.87
C GLY A 228 -25.55 75.42 -71.42
N THR A 229 -24.55 75.22 -70.58
CA THR A 229 -24.71 74.94 -69.13
C THR A 229 -25.10 76.19 -68.34
N GLN A 230 -24.58 77.37 -68.70
CA GLN A 230 -24.97 78.65 -68.11
C GLN A 230 -26.43 79.03 -68.41
N THR A 231 -26.96 78.60 -69.57
CA THR A 231 -28.38 78.74 -69.93
C THR A 231 -29.29 77.79 -69.13
N LYS A 232 -28.81 76.61 -68.72
CA LYS A 232 -29.56 75.65 -67.89
C LYS A 232 -29.52 75.95 -66.39
N GLY A 233 -28.50 76.65 -65.90
CA GLY A 233 -28.36 77.03 -64.48
C GLY A 233 -29.17 78.26 -64.04
N GLY A 234 -29.85 78.96 -64.96
CA GLY A 234 -30.64 80.17 -64.68
C GLY A 234 -32.16 79.94 -64.56
N GLN A 235 -32.62 78.68 -64.54
CA GLN A 235 -34.01 78.30 -64.30
C GLN A 235 -34.10 77.40 -63.07
N ASN A 236 -33.92 77.98 -61.89
CA ASN A 236 -34.46 77.54 -60.60
C ASN A 236 -34.41 78.71 -59.61
#